data_AF-A0A848D5M4-F1
#
_entry.id   AF-A0A848D5M4-F1
#
_cell.length_a   1.000
_cell.length_b   1.000
_cell.length_c   1.000
_cell.angle_alpha   90.00
_cell.angle_beta   90.00
_cell.angle_gamma   90.00
#
_symmetry.space_group_name_H-M   'P 1'
#
loop_
_entity.id
_entity.type
_entity.pdbx_description
1 polymer ?
#
loop_
_entity_poly.entity_id
_entity_poly.type
_entity_poly.pdbx_seq_one_letter_code
_entity_poly.pdbx_strand_id
1 'polypeptide(L)' 'MKSYLMVWFSSEGGRPSEITRRLMSMGFKPIQGAYDYVYEWDSSVDVNEILRFGDQVQMTLAELGVMFRLETVDASI' A
#
# COMPACT_ATOMS: atom_id res chain seq x y z
N MET A 1 7.10 -12.94 1.09
CA MET A 1 7.50 -11.61 0.55
C MET A 1 6.69 -10.53 1.26
N LYS A 2 7.15 -9.28 1.31
CA LYS A 2 6.37 -8.17 1.91
C LYS A 2 6.36 -6.97 0.98
N SER A 3 5.21 -6.29 0.88
CA SER A 3 5.14 -4.95 0.29
C SER A 3 4.91 -3.90 1.36
N TYR A 4 5.72 -2.87 1.37
CA TYR A 4 5.60 -1.73 2.25
C TYR A 4 5.04 -0.54 1.49
N LEU A 5 4.12 0.18 2.12
CA LEU A 5 3.45 1.33 1.55
C LEU A 5 3.73 2.56 2.42
N MET A 6 4.17 3.63 1.77
CA MET A 6 4.23 4.97 2.36
C MET A 6 3.26 5.88 1.60
N VAL A 7 2.47 6.66 2.34
CA VAL A 7 1.42 7.52 1.80
C VAL A 7 1.67 8.97 2.20
N TRP A 8 1.69 9.85 1.20
CA TRP A 8 1.70 11.30 1.42
C TRP A 8 0.27 11.83 1.32
N PHE A 9 -0.22 12.36 2.44
CA PHE A 9 -1.56 12.94 2.55
C PHE A 9 -1.59 14.39 2.07
N SER A 10 -2.73 14.81 1.52
CA SER A 10 -3.03 16.19 1.18
C SER A 10 -4.07 16.77 2.16
N SER A 11 -3.95 18.05 2.53
CA SER A 11 -4.95 18.72 3.38
C SER A 11 -6.31 18.83 2.70
N GLU A 12 -6.33 18.91 1.37
CA GLU A 12 -7.53 18.99 0.54
C GLU A 12 -8.01 17.62 0.04
N GLY A 13 -7.32 16.54 0.44
CA GLY A 13 -7.62 15.17 0.03
C GLY A 13 -8.55 14.42 0.99
N GLY A 14 -8.61 13.11 0.79
CA GLY A 14 -9.30 12.19 1.70
C GLY A 14 -8.69 12.20 3.09
N ARG A 15 -9.52 11.97 4.13
CA ARG A 15 -9.03 11.91 5.51
C ARG A 15 -8.09 10.70 5.69
N PRO A 16 -6.98 10.81 6.45
CA PRO A 16 -6.09 9.68 6.73
C PRO A 16 -6.80 8.44 7.30
N SER A 17 -7.86 8.64 8.10
CA SER A 17 -8.67 7.55 8.64
C SER A 17 -9.52 6.82 7.59
N GLU A 18 -9.99 7.52 6.55
CA GLU A 18 -10.69 6.90 5.43
C GLU A 18 -9.72 6.09 4.56
N ILE A 19 -8.58 6.70 4.22
CA ILE A 19 -7.51 6.05 3.45
C ILE A 19 -7.05 4.77 4.14
N THR A 20 -6.82 4.85 5.45
CA THR A 20 -6.46 3.68 6.27
C THR A 20 -7.50 2.57 6.18
N ARG A 21 -8.81 2.89 6.30
CA ARG A 21 -9.88 1.88 6.20
C ARG A 21 -9.88 1.19 4.83
N ARG A 22 -9.70 1.94 3.74
CA ARG A 22 -9.67 1.36 2.38
C ARG A 22 -8.47 0.44 2.21
N LEU A 23 -7.27 0.87 2.64
CA LEU A 23 -6.06 0.07 2.58
C LEU A 23 -6.16 -1.21 3.42
N MET A 24 -6.70 -1.10 4.64
CA MET A 24 -6.94 -2.27 5.49
C MET A 24 -7.93 -3.26 4.87
N SER A 25 -8.90 -2.78 4.09
CA SER A 25 -9.86 -3.63 3.37
C SER A 25 -9.19 -4.41 2.23
N MET A 26 -8.03 -3.96 1.74
CA MET A 26 -7.19 -4.70 0.79
C MET A 26 -6.23 -5.68 1.47
N GLY A 27 -6.17 -5.70 2.82
CA GLY A 27 -5.26 -6.56 3.57
C GLY A 27 -3.97 -5.88 4.05
N PHE A 28 -3.79 -4.57 3.83
CA PHE A 28 -2.68 -3.84 4.47
C PHE A 28 -2.86 -3.79 5.99
N LYS A 29 -1.76 -3.92 6.72
CA LYS A 29 -1.69 -3.74 8.17
C LYS A 29 -0.96 -2.43 8.46
N PRO A 30 -1.53 -1.50 9.25
CA PRO A 30 -0.81 -0.31 9.69
C PRO A 30 0.34 -0.71 10.60
N ILE A 31 1.49 -0.06 10.46
CA ILE A 31 2.68 -0.31 11.26
C ILE A 31 3.27 1.00 11.78
N GLN A 32 4.13 0.90 12.78
CA GLN A 32 4.95 2.01 13.25
C GLN A 32 6.37 1.83 12.71
N GLY A 33 6.95 2.87 12.08
CA GLY A 33 8.31 2.81 11.58
C GLY A 33 8.53 3.68 10.35
N ALA A 34 9.42 3.23 9.46
CA ALA A 34 9.80 3.94 8.24
C ALA A 34 8.71 3.95 7.14
N TYR A 35 7.68 3.12 7.29
CA TYR A 35 6.54 2.98 6.39
C TYR A 35 5.25 3.05 7.19
N ASP A 36 4.15 3.39 6.52
CA ASP A 36 2.83 3.51 7.15
C ASP A 36 2.10 2.16 7.21
N TYR A 37 2.30 1.31 6.19
CA TYR A 37 1.63 0.01 6.08
C TYR A 37 2.53 -1.10 5.54
N VAL A 38 2.14 -2.35 5.84
CA VAL A 38 2.71 -3.57 5.26
C VAL A 38 1.62 -4.48 4.72
N TYR A 39 1.87 -5.10 3.58
CA TYR A 39 1.10 -6.21 3.03
C TYR A 39 1.98 -7.47 3.03
N GLU A 40 1.45 -8.57 3.54
CA GLU A 40 2.15 -9.85 3.63
C GLU A 40 1.63 -10.76 2.51
N TRP A 41 2.51 -11.11 1.57
CA TRP A 41 2.16 -12.03 0.50
C TRP A 41 2.20 -13.47 1.01
N ASP A 42 1.18 -14.26 0.66
CA ASP A 42 1.09 -15.68 1.05
C ASP A 42 2.19 -16.54 0.41
N SER A 43 2.69 -16.13 -0.76
CA SER A 43 3.79 -16.79 -1.48
C SER A 43 4.75 -15.78 -2.09
N SER A 44 5.81 -16.28 -2.74
CA SER A 44 6.60 -15.44 -3.64
C SER A 44 5.73 -15.05 -4.85
N VAL A 45 5.88 -13.81 -5.32
CA VAL A 45 5.12 -13.25 -6.43
C VAL A 45 6.06 -12.62 -7.46
N ASP A 46 5.66 -12.63 -8.72
CA ASP A 46 6.45 -12.04 -9.80
C ASP A 46 6.20 -10.54 -9.98
N VAL A 47 6.98 -9.91 -10.85
CA VAL A 47 6.87 -8.47 -11.12
C VAL A 47 5.49 -8.08 -11.69
N ASN A 48 4.85 -8.94 -12.49
CA ASN A 48 3.54 -8.63 -13.07
C ASN A 48 2.45 -8.62 -12.00
N GLU A 49 2.54 -9.54 -11.04
CA GLU A 49 1.63 -9.59 -9.89
C GLU A 49 1.83 -8.37 -8.97
N ILE A 50 3.08 -7.96 -8.74
CA ILE A 50 3.39 -6.72 -8.01
C ILE A 50 2.80 -5.49 -8.71
N LEU A 51 2.91 -5.40 -10.04
CA LEU A 51 2.34 -4.28 -10.81
C LEU A 51 0.82 -4.25 -10.73
N ARG A 52 0.15 -5.40 -10.88
CA ARG A 52 -1.31 -5.50 -10.73
C ARG A 52 -1.78 -5.08 -9.34
N PHE A 53 -1.02 -5.44 -8.31
CA PHE A 53 -1.32 -4.99 -6.95
C PHE A 53 -1.14 -3.48 -6.81
N GLY A 54 -0.11 -2.90 -7.42
CA GLY A 54 0.06 -1.45 -7.54
C GLY A 54 -1.14 -0.76 -8.21
N ASP A 55 -1.67 -1.32 -9.29
CA ASP A 55 -2.88 -0.83 -9.96
C ASP A 55 -4.10 -0.87 -9.02
N GLN A 56 -4.29 -1.97 -8.29
CA GLN A 56 -5.37 -2.09 -7.30
C GLN A 56 -5.26 -1.05 -6.18
N VAL A 57 -4.04 -0.77 -5.70
CA VAL A 57 -3.80 0.27 -4.69
C VAL A 57 -4.15 1.64 -5.26
N GLN A 58 -3.70 1.94 -6.49
CA GLN A 58 -4.02 3.19 -7.17
C GLN A 58 -5.53 3.38 -7.34
N MET A 59 -6.25 2.35 -7.80
CA MET A 59 -7.71 2.41 -7.98
C MET A 59 -8.43 2.61 -6.64
N THR A 60 -7.98 1.94 -5.57
CA THR A 60 -8.58 2.04 -4.23
C THR A 60 -8.42 3.44 -3.63
N LEU A 61 -7.31 4.10 -3.93
CA LEU A 61 -6.95 5.43 -3.44
C LEU A 61 -7.34 6.57 -4.41
N ALA A 62 -7.95 6.24 -5.56
CA ALA A 62 -8.37 7.21 -6.54
C ALA A 62 -9.29 8.27 -5.91
N GLU A 63 -9.15 9.52 -6.40
CA GLU A 63 -9.93 10.69 -5.95
C GLU A 63 -9.67 11.14 -4.51
N LEU A 64 -8.81 10.43 -3.74
CA LEU A 64 -8.44 10.84 -2.38
C LEU A 64 -7.27 11.83 -2.33
N GLY A 65 -6.72 12.23 -3.47
CA GLY A 65 -5.66 13.24 -3.55
C GLY A 65 -4.38 12.85 -2.82
N VAL A 66 -4.03 11.56 -2.83
CA VAL A 66 -2.81 11.03 -2.20
C VAL A 66 -1.77 10.64 -3.22
N MET A 67 -0.51 10.75 -2.83
CA MET A 67 0.61 10.10 -3.50
C MET A 67 1.08 8.93 -2.63
N PHE A 68 1.59 7.87 -3.25
CA PHE A 68 2.11 6.73 -2.50
C PHE A 68 3.35 6.13 -3.16
N ARG A 69 4.14 5.41 -2.36
CA ARG A 69 5.28 4.60 -2.78
C ARG A 69 5.05 3.17 -2.29
N LEU A 70 5.12 2.21 -3.21
CA LEU A 70 5.03 0.79 -2.92
C LEU A 70 6.41 0.15 -3.14
N GLU A 71 6.95 -0.50 -2.12
CA GLU A 71 8.22 -1.21 -2.18
C GLU A 71 7.99 -2.68 -1.82
N THR A 72 8.30 -3.60 -2.73
CA THR A 72 8.18 -5.04 -2.48
C THR A 72 9.55 -5.63 -2.27
N VAL A 73 9.76 -6.29 -1.12
CA VAL A 73 11.02 -6.94 -0.76
C VAL A 73 10.81 -8.43 -0.57
N ASP A 74 11.76 -9.20 -1.09
CA ASP A 74 11.86 -10.62 -0.83
C ASP A 74 12.96 -10.90 0.19
N ALA A 75 12.61 -11.57 1.29
CA ALA A 75 13.57 -11.90 2.34
C ALA A 75 14.46 -13.09 1.97
N SER A 76 14.20 -13.74 0.82
CA SER A 76 15.02 -14.83 0.28
C SER A 76 16.25 -14.37 -0.53
N ILE A 77 16.45 -13.05 -0.70
CA ILE A 77 17.58 -12.48 -1.45
C ILE A 77 18.51 -11.71 -0.51
#